data_AF-A0A5S3R3G6-F1
#
_entry.id   AF-A0A5S3R3G6-F1
#
_cell.length_a   1.000
_cell.length_b   1.000
_cell.length_c   1.000
_cell.angle_alpha   90.00
_cell.angle_beta   90.00
_cell.angle_gamma   90.00
#
_symmetry.space_group_name_H-M   'P 1'
#
loop_
_entity.id
_entity.type
_entity.pdbx_description
1 polymer ?
#
loop_
_entity_poly.entity_id
_entity_poly.type
_entity_poly.pdbx_seq_one_letter_code
_entity_poly.pdbx_strand_id
1 'polypeptide(L)'
;MSSKSTEADINVCSLFQAERKRLNLSQKDVADFLGMSSKQISRWESSIAIPSDKLVQLASMGFDAAFVVTGNRAGVSLIDQESFDMESAVDAACYAAREALLTVYQAKRLKNELGENGEFDAIKSLSLIEKATRILVKAELTGNMSNDSIRDVLNAVNTD
;
A
#
# COMPACT_ATOMS: atom_id res chain seq x y z
N MET A 1 -14.27 23.02 -39.44
CA MET A 1 -15.08 22.26 -38.48
C MET A 1 -14.11 21.68 -37.46
N SER A 2 -14.04 22.29 -36.28
CA SER A 2 -13.01 21.94 -35.29
C SER A 2 -13.50 20.74 -34.47
N SER A 3 -12.79 19.63 -34.58
CA SER A 3 -13.02 18.41 -33.81
C SER A 3 -12.84 18.73 -32.33
N LYS A 4 -13.94 18.73 -31.55
CA LYS A 4 -13.87 18.80 -30.10
C LYS A 4 -13.39 17.45 -29.57
N SER A 5 -12.22 17.51 -28.96
CA SER A 5 -11.59 16.47 -28.15
C SER A 5 -12.56 15.90 -27.12
N THR A 6 -12.61 14.58 -27.03
CA THR A 6 -13.29 13.79 -26.01
C THR A 6 -12.57 13.97 -24.67
N GLU A 7 -12.82 15.07 -23.95
CA GLU A 7 -12.54 15.13 -22.52
C GLU A 7 -13.54 14.19 -21.84
N ALA A 8 -13.06 13.25 -21.03
CA ALA A 8 -13.92 12.41 -20.22
C ALA A 8 -14.74 13.32 -19.30
N ASP A 9 -16.05 13.42 -19.51
CA ASP A 9 -16.94 14.26 -18.70
C ASP A 9 -16.79 13.88 -17.21
N ILE A 10 -16.10 14.73 -16.46
CA ILE A 10 -15.91 14.55 -15.02
C ILE A 10 -17.27 14.69 -14.35
N ASN A 11 -17.80 13.58 -13.83
CA ASN A 11 -19.08 13.58 -13.14
C ASN A 11 -18.88 13.83 -11.64
N VAL A 12 -18.94 15.10 -11.24
CA VAL A 12 -18.83 15.58 -9.86
C VAL A 12 -19.81 14.88 -8.91
N CYS A 13 -21.03 14.57 -9.36
CA CYS A 13 -22.04 13.89 -8.53
C CYS A 13 -21.56 12.48 -8.14
N SER A 14 -20.98 11.76 -9.11
CA SER A 14 -20.42 10.43 -8.87
C SER A 14 -19.17 10.46 -8.00
N LEU A 15 -18.32 11.47 -8.15
CA LEU A 15 -17.11 11.66 -7.34
C LEU A 15 -17.47 11.98 -5.89
N PHE A 16 -18.47 12.82 -5.65
CA PHE A 16 -19.00 13.10 -4.32
C PHE A 16 -19.54 11.84 -3.64
N GLN A 17 -20.32 11.03 -4.37
CA GLN A 17 -20.82 9.76 -3.85
C GLN A 17 -19.67 8.80 -3.50
N ALA A 18 -18.67 8.69 -4.38
CA ALA A 18 -17.49 7.86 -4.14
C ALA A 18 -16.74 8.32 -2.89
N GLU A 19 -16.59 9.63 -2.71
CA GLU A 19 -15.90 10.20 -1.55
C GLU A 19 -16.65 9.94 -0.24
N ARG A 20 -17.98 10.10 -0.24
CA ARG A 20 -18.80 9.75 0.93
C ARG A 20 -18.66 8.26 1.29
N LYS A 21 -18.73 7.39 0.29
CA LYS A 21 -18.60 5.93 0.49
C LYS A 21 -17.22 5.56 1.02
N ARG A 22 -16.14 6.21 0.55
CA ARG A 22 -14.78 6.02 1.08
C ARG A 22 -14.71 6.29 2.59
N LEU A 23 -15.43 7.30 3.07
CA LEU A 23 -15.50 7.69 4.48
C LEU A 23 -16.46 6.81 5.30
N ASN A 24 -17.10 5.80 4.69
CA ASN A 24 -18.13 4.96 5.32
C ASN A 24 -19.32 5.74 5.89
N LEU A 25 -19.63 6.90 5.31
CA LEU A 25 -20.76 7.75 5.74
C LEU A 25 -22.02 7.40 4.95
N SER A 26 -23.18 7.41 5.62
CA SER A 26 -24.48 7.38 4.97
C SER A 26 -24.87 8.78 4.45
N GLN A 27 -25.85 8.84 3.53
CA GLN A 27 -26.43 10.13 3.12
C GLN A 27 -27.07 10.89 4.30
N LYS A 28 -27.53 10.15 5.32
CA LYS A 28 -28.10 10.73 6.53
C LYS A 28 -27.03 11.41 7.38
N ASP A 29 -25.87 10.79 7.57
CA ASP A 29 -24.79 11.36 8.39
C ASP A 29 -24.31 12.71 7.82
N VAL A 30 -24.17 12.79 6.50
CA VAL A 30 -23.80 14.03 5.79
C VAL A 30 -24.91 15.09 5.92
N ALA A 31 -26.18 14.68 5.83
CA ALA A 31 -27.32 15.57 5.95
C ALA A 31 -27.44 16.14 7.37
N ASP A 32 -27.30 15.29 8.38
CA ASP A 32 -27.35 15.65 9.80
C ASP A 32 -26.20 16.61 10.14
N PHE A 33 -24.99 16.37 9.64
CA PHE A 33 -23.85 17.29 9.81
C PHE A 33 -24.08 18.67 9.18
N LEU A 34 -24.69 18.72 8.00
CA LEU A 34 -24.98 19.98 7.30
C LEU A 34 -26.29 20.66 7.74
N GLY A 35 -27.04 20.06 8.67
CA GLY A 35 -28.33 20.56 9.14
C GLY A 35 -29.40 20.58 8.04
N MET A 36 -29.42 19.59 7.16
CA MET A 36 -30.30 19.55 5.98
C MET A 36 -30.95 18.18 5.77
N SER A 37 -31.78 18.05 4.73
CA SER A 37 -32.48 16.80 4.45
C SER A 37 -31.61 15.80 3.69
N SER A 38 -31.70 14.50 3.98
CA SER A 38 -31.01 13.45 3.19
C SER A 38 -31.43 13.45 1.71
N LYS A 39 -32.63 13.96 1.41
CA LYS A 39 -33.10 14.16 0.03
C LYS A 39 -32.21 15.14 -0.74
N GLN A 40 -31.65 16.17 -0.10
CA GLN A 40 -30.72 17.08 -0.75
C GLN A 40 -29.40 16.39 -1.10
N ILE A 41 -28.87 15.56 -0.20
CA ILE A 41 -27.66 14.77 -0.46
C ILE A 41 -27.89 13.78 -1.62
N SER A 42 -29.04 13.10 -1.64
CA SER A 42 -29.42 12.24 -2.76
C SER A 42 -29.48 12.99 -4.10
N ARG A 43 -29.99 14.23 -4.11
CA ARG A 43 -30.02 15.07 -5.32
C ARG A 43 -28.62 15.49 -5.77
N TRP A 44 -27.72 15.81 -4.83
CA TRP A 44 -26.30 16.09 -5.14
C TRP A 44 -25.58 14.89 -5.76
N GLU A 45 -25.95 13.67 -5.36
CA GLU A 45 -25.35 12.45 -5.93
C GLU A 45 -25.92 12.05 -7.29
N SER A 46 -27.04 12.63 -7.72
CA SER A 46 -27.79 12.13 -8.89
C SER A 46 -28.09 13.17 -9.96
N SER A 47 -28.20 14.46 -9.66
CA SER A 47 -28.83 15.39 -10.60
C SER A 47 -28.46 16.87 -10.49
N ILE A 48 -27.91 17.33 -9.36
CA ILE A 48 -27.67 18.77 -9.15
C ILE A 48 -26.26 19.04 -8.65
N ALA A 49 -25.75 20.22 -9.03
CA ALA A 49 -24.45 20.70 -8.58
C ALA A 49 -24.40 20.85 -7.05
N ILE A 50 -23.22 20.56 -6.50
CA ILE A 50 -22.94 20.67 -5.07
C ILE A 50 -22.43 22.10 -4.81
N PRO A 51 -23.04 22.85 -3.86
CA PRO A 51 -22.54 24.17 -3.48
C PRO A 51 -21.11 24.09 -2.92
N SER A 52 -20.24 25.01 -3.35
CA SER A 52 -18.83 25.03 -2.93
C SER A 52 -18.67 25.31 -1.44
N ASP A 53 -19.52 26.16 -0.84
CA ASP A 53 -19.54 26.43 0.59
C ASP A 53 -19.85 25.17 1.42
N LYS A 54 -20.65 24.25 0.87
CA LYS A 54 -20.97 22.96 1.51
C LYS A 54 -19.83 21.97 1.37
N LEU A 55 -19.13 21.93 0.23
CA LEU A 55 -17.91 21.13 0.09
C LEU A 55 -16.83 21.56 1.10
N VAL A 56 -16.67 22.86 1.33
CA VAL A 56 -15.75 23.38 2.35
C VAL A 56 -16.16 22.94 3.76
N GLN A 57 -17.46 23.01 4.10
CA GLN A 57 -17.95 22.51 5.40
C GLN A 57 -17.67 21.01 5.58
N LEU A 58 -17.84 20.22 4.52
CA LEU A 58 -17.62 18.76 4.56
C LEU A 58 -16.15 18.35 4.70
N ALA A 59 -15.19 19.26 4.45
CA ALA A 59 -13.78 19.01 4.76
C ALA A 59 -13.57 18.64 6.24
N SER A 60 -14.40 19.19 7.15
CA SER A 60 -14.40 18.86 8.57
C SER A 60 -14.79 17.40 8.87
N MET A 61 -15.52 16.74 7.96
CA MET A 61 -15.84 15.32 8.01
C MET A 61 -14.82 14.45 7.26
N GLY A 62 -13.74 15.05 6.74
CA GLY A 62 -12.68 14.35 6.00
C GLY A 62 -12.93 14.19 4.51
N PHE A 63 -13.89 14.92 3.92
CA PHE A 63 -14.05 14.97 2.46
C PHE A 63 -12.87 15.70 1.81
N ASP A 64 -12.34 15.11 0.74
CA ASP A 64 -11.41 15.78 -0.18
C ASP A 64 -12.21 16.56 -1.23
N ALA A 65 -12.41 17.86 -0.98
CA ALA A 65 -13.11 18.75 -1.89
C ALA A 65 -12.41 18.88 -3.26
N ALA A 66 -11.08 18.77 -3.30
CA ALA A 66 -10.33 18.81 -4.55
C ALA A 66 -10.62 17.56 -5.40
N PHE A 67 -10.66 16.38 -4.77
CA PHE A 67 -11.07 15.14 -5.45
C PHE A 67 -12.49 15.21 -5.99
N VAL A 68 -13.44 15.74 -5.21
CA VAL A 68 -14.85 15.83 -5.65
C VAL A 68 -15.00 16.68 -6.90
N VAL A 69 -14.21 17.76 -7.02
CA VAL A 69 -14.29 18.69 -8.16
C VAL A 69 -13.45 18.23 -9.35
N THR A 70 -12.28 17.64 -9.10
CA THR A 70 -11.26 17.38 -10.15
C THR A 70 -11.09 15.91 -10.51
N GLY A 71 -11.62 15.00 -9.69
CA GLY A 71 -11.31 13.56 -9.77
C GLY A 71 -9.92 13.18 -9.26
N ASN A 72 -9.07 14.16 -8.92
CA ASN A 72 -7.70 13.96 -8.46
C ASN A 72 -7.62 14.16 -6.95
N ARG A 73 -7.08 13.18 -6.22
CA ARG A 73 -6.90 13.29 -4.78
C ARG A 73 -5.72 14.18 -4.46
N ALA A 74 -5.99 15.36 -3.91
CA ALA A 74 -4.96 16.26 -3.37
C ALA A 74 -4.57 15.75 -1.98
N GLY A 75 -3.85 14.64 -1.93
CA GLY A 75 -3.56 13.98 -0.65
C GLY A 75 -3.17 12.51 -0.75
N VAL A 76 -3.11 11.95 -1.96
CA VAL A 76 -2.17 10.86 -2.21
C VAL A 76 -0.98 11.53 -2.88
N SER A 77 -0.17 12.23 -2.09
CA SER A 77 1.25 11.95 -2.23
C SER A 77 1.31 10.44 -1.97
N LEU A 78 1.36 9.66 -3.05
CA LEU A 78 2.13 8.44 -3.01
C LEU A 78 3.38 8.86 -2.24
N ILE A 79 3.68 8.19 -1.12
CA ILE A 79 4.99 8.29 -0.46
C ILE A 79 5.97 8.72 -1.52
N ASP A 80 6.56 9.92 -1.39
CA ASP A 80 7.46 10.50 -2.38
C ASP A 80 8.15 9.34 -3.06
N GLN A 81 7.74 9.04 -4.30
CA GLN A 81 8.68 8.43 -5.19
C GLN A 81 9.64 9.59 -5.45
N GLU A 82 10.55 9.85 -4.49
CA GLU A 82 11.94 9.69 -4.86
C GLU A 82 11.92 8.39 -5.64
N SER A 83 11.97 8.53 -6.97
CA SER A 83 12.18 7.40 -7.84
C SER A 83 13.45 6.76 -7.28
N PHE A 84 13.29 5.75 -6.43
CA PHE A 84 14.37 4.87 -6.07
C PHE A 84 14.76 4.33 -7.42
N ASP A 85 15.91 4.81 -7.89
CA ASP A 85 16.52 4.28 -9.08
C ASP A 85 16.55 2.76 -8.88
N MET A 86 15.92 2.03 -9.80
CA MET A 86 15.82 0.58 -9.71
C MET A 86 17.19 -0.03 -9.49
N GLU A 87 18.24 0.59 -10.04
CA GLU A 87 19.63 0.19 -9.84
C GLU A 87 20.08 0.37 -8.38
N SER A 88 19.73 1.50 -7.75
CA SER A 88 19.98 1.75 -6.32
C SER A 88 19.22 0.79 -5.39
N ALA A 89 17.98 0.41 -5.74
CA ALA A 89 17.20 -0.56 -4.99
C ALA A 89 17.78 -1.98 -5.11
N VAL A 90 18.22 -2.36 -6.30
CA VAL A 90 18.93 -3.61 -6.57
C VAL A 90 20.26 -3.64 -5.81
N ASP A 91 21.02 -2.55 -5.81
CA ASP A 91 22.29 -2.44 -5.08
C ASP A 91 22.10 -2.59 -3.57
N ALA A 92 21.06 -1.96 -3.01
CA ALA A 92 20.71 -2.10 -1.60
C ALA A 92 20.33 -3.55 -1.25
N ALA A 93 19.57 -4.22 -2.11
CA ALA A 93 19.20 -5.63 -1.93
C ALA A 93 20.41 -6.57 -2.04
N CYS A 94 21.28 -6.36 -3.04
CA CYS A 94 22.51 -7.11 -3.22
C CYS A 94 23.48 -6.91 -2.05
N TYR A 95 23.60 -5.69 -1.53
CA TYR A 95 24.39 -5.38 -0.35
C TYR A 95 23.86 -6.12 0.88
N ALA A 96 22.56 -6.04 1.17
CA ALA A 96 21.95 -6.72 2.31
C ALA A 96 22.10 -8.25 2.23
N ALA A 97 21.93 -8.84 1.05
CA ALA A 97 22.12 -10.28 0.84
C ALA A 97 23.59 -10.69 1.03
N ARG A 98 24.54 -9.89 0.55
CA ARG A 98 25.97 -10.13 0.72
C ARG A 98 26.38 -10.10 2.19
N GLU A 99 25.94 -9.09 2.93
CA GLU A 99 26.25 -8.94 4.36
C GLU A 99 25.63 -10.07 5.19
N ALA A 100 24.42 -10.52 4.84
CA ALA A 100 23.81 -11.70 5.45
C ALA A 100 24.64 -12.96 5.22
N LEU A 101 25.11 -13.19 3.99
CA LEU A 101 25.98 -14.33 3.65
C LEU A 101 27.35 -14.25 4.35
N LEU A 102 27.96 -13.06 4.43
CA LEU A 102 29.21 -12.85 5.13
C LEU A 102 29.07 -13.12 6.63
N THR A 103 27.98 -12.66 7.24
CA THR A 103 27.66 -12.92 8.65
C THR A 103 27.52 -14.42 8.91
N VAL A 104 26.83 -15.13 8.01
CA VAL A 104 26.69 -16.59 8.07
C VAL A 104 28.05 -17.29 7.96
N TYR A 105 28.92 -16.85 7.05
CA TYR A 105 30.26 -17.41 6.89
C TYR A 105 31.15 -17.14 8.12
N GLN A 106 31.11 -15.92 8.67
CA GLN A 106 31.84 -15.56 9.87
C GLN A 106 31.36 -16.35 11.08
N ALA A 107 30.05 -16.53 11.25
CA ALA A 107 29.49 -17.39 12.29
C ALA A 107 29.91 -18.86 12.11
N LYS A 108 29.97 -19.37 10.88
CA LYS A 108 30.47 -20.72 10.57
C LYS A 108 31.97 -20.87 10.84
N ARG A 109 32.77 -19.84 10.57
CA ARG A 109 34.20 -19.80 10.91
C ARG A 109 34.39 -19.79 12.42
N LEU A 110 33.66 -18.95 13.14
CA LEU A 110 33.66 -18.90 14.61
C LEU A 110 33.24 -20.25 15.21
N LYS A 111 32.28 -20.96 14.60
CA LYS A 111 31.91 -22.34 14.99
C LYS A 111 33.10 -23.31 14.89
N ASN A 112 33.91 -23.22 13.84
CA ASN A 112 35.12 -24.05 13.71
C ASN A 112 36.21 -23.66 14.73
N GLU A 113 36.22 -22.41 15.18
CA GLU A 113 37.17 -21.88 16.18
C GLU A 113 36.73 -22.18 17.63
N LEU A 114 35.44 -22.49 17.89
CA LEU A 114 34.86 -22.64 19.23
C LEU A 114 34.77 -24.09 19.78
N GLY A 115 35.11 -25.12 19.00
CA GLY A 115 35.18 -26.51 19.48
C GLY A 115 33.83 -27.13 19.89
N GLU A 116 33.81 -28.45 20.10
CA GLU A 116 32.61 -29.31 20.17
C GLU A 116 31.57 -28.98 21.26
N ASN A 117 31.85 -28.07 22.20
CA ASN A 117 30.96 -27.73 23.32
C ASN A 117 30.30 -26.34 23.20
N GLY A 118 30.52 -25.62 22.11
CA GLY A 118 29.87 -24.33 21.82
C GLY A 118 28.54 -24.52 21.10
N GLU A 119 27.54 -25.07 21.79
CA GLU A 119 26.20 -25.33 21.26
C GLU A 119 25.38 -24.03 21.12
N PHE A 120 25.89 -23.07 20.33
CA PHE A 120 25.07 -21.96 19.87
C PHE A 120 24.24 -22.48 18.69
N ASP A 121 22.92 -22.29 18.75
CA ASP A 121 21.89 -22.73 17.80
C ASP A 121 21.97 -21.99 16.43
N ALA A 122 23.20 -21.85 15.93
CA ALA A 122 23.58 -21.18 14.71
C ALA A 122 22.98 -21.90 13.50
N ILE A 123 22.81 -23.23 13.56
CA ILE A 123 22.18 -24.01 12.48
C ILE A 123 20.71 -23.60 12.31
N LYS A 124 19.95 -23.46 13.40
CA LYS A 124 18.56 -23.01 13.36
C LYS A 124 18.45 -21.54 12.93
N SER A 125 19.40 -20.72 13.37
CA SER A 125 19.48 -19.31 12.98
C SER A 125 19.78 -19.15 11.48
N LEU A 126 20.70 -19.96 10.93
CA LEU A 126 20.97 -20.03 9.49
C LEU A 126 19.74 -20.46 8.69
N SER A 127 19.03 -21.50 9.16
CA SER A 127 17.82 -21.99 8.49
C SER A 127 16.72 -20.92 8.46
N LEU A 128 16.57 -20.13 9.52
CA LEU A 128 15.61 -19.03 9.58
C LEU A 128 15.99 -17.89 8.62
N ILE A 129 17.27 -17.56 8.51
CA ILE A 129 17.77 -16.55 7.57
C ILE A 129 17.54 -17.00 6.12
N GLU A 130 17.82 -18.25 5.80
CA GLU A 130 17.54 -18.80 4.47
C GLU A 130 16.05 -18.76 4.12
N LYS A 131 15.18 -19.14 5.08
CA LYS A 131 13.72 -19.07 4.93
C LYS A 131 13.26 -17.64 4.65
N ALA A 132 13.77 -16.65 5.38
CA ALA A 132 13.42 -15.25 5.19
C ALA A 132 13.84 -14.75 3.79
N THR A 133 15.07 -15.08 3.36
CA THR A 133 15.58 -14.68 2.03
C THR A 133 14.74 -15.25 0.89
N ARG A 134 14.33 -16.52 0.98
CA ARG A 134 13.50 -17.16 -0.07
C ARG A 134 12.11 -16.53 -0.17
N ILE A 135 11.50 -16.15 0.95
CA ILE A 135 10.21 -15.45 0.98
C ILE A 135 10.32 -14.10 0.29
N LEU A 136 11.35 -13.33 0.61
CA LEU A 136 11.59 -12.01 0.01
C LEU A 136 11.77 -12.10 -1.50
N VAL A 137 12.61 -13.04 -1.98
CA VAL A 137 12.83 -13.26 -3.41
C VAL A 137 11.53 -13.63 -4.14
N LYS A 138 10.72 -14.53 -3.57
CA LYS A 138 9.45 -14.96 -4.20
C LYS A 138 8.44 -13.82 -4.26
N ALA A 139 8.35 -13.00 -3.23
CA ALA A 139 7.44 -11.86 -3.20
C ALA A 139 7.84 -10.77 -4.20
N GLU A 140 9.14 -10.50 -4.33
CA GLU A 140 9.66 -9.55 -5.31
C GLU A 140 9.35 -10.00 -6.76
N LEU A 141 9.58 -11.28 -7.06
CA LEU A 141 9.36 -11.82 -8.41
C LEU A 141 7.88 -11.94 -8.81
N THR A 142 6.97 -12.03 -7.84
CA THR A 142 5.54 -12.30 -8.11
C THR A 142 4.60 -11.16 -7.72
N GLY A 143 5.09 -10.15 -7.00
CA GLY A 143 4.30 -9.01 -6.51
C GLY A 143 3.26 -9.36 -5.44
N ASN A 144 3.19 -10.62 -4.97
CA ASN A 144 2.18 -11.10 -4.03
C ASN A 144 2.83 -11.74 -2.80
N MET A 145 2.69 -11.07 -1.65
CA MET A 145 3.06 -11.62 -0.34
C MET A 145 1.79 -12.10 0.40
N SER A 146 1.24 -13.24 0.00
CA SER A 146 0.09 -13.85 0.70
C SER A 146 0.54 -14.84 1.79
N ASN A 147 -0.30 -15.04 2.81
CA ASN A 147 -0.06 -16.07 3.84
C ASN A 147 0.12 -17.48 3.23
N ASP A 148 -0.54 -17.75 2.10
CA ASP A 148 -0.41 -19.01 1.38
C ASP A 148 0.96 -19.12 0.68
N SER A 149 1.47 -18.02 0.13
CA SER A 149 2.81 -17.98 -0.47
C SER A 149 3.92 -18.24 0.55
N ILE A 150 3.75 -17.74 1.79
CA ILE A 150 4.63 -18.01 2.92
C ILE A 150 4.57 -19.49 3.32
N ARG A 151 3.37 -20.09 3.40
CA ARG A 151 3.20 -21.51 3.74
C ARG A 151 3.80 -22.44 2.69
N ASP A 152 3.62 -22.16 1.40
CA ASP A 152 4.16 -23.00 0.32
C ASP A 152 5.69 -23.07 0.37
N VAL A 153 6.35 -21.94 0.64
CA VAL A 153 7.83 -21.88 0.79
C VAL A 153 8.29 -22.60 2.05
N LEU A 154 7.54 -22.49 3.15
CA LEU A 154 7.84 -23.20 4.39
C LEU A 154 7.65 -24.72 4.25
N ASN A 155 6.70 -25.18 3.42
CA ASN A 155 6.40 -26.59 3.22
C ASN A 155 7.37 -27.28 2.25
N ALA A 156 7.81 -26.60 1.19
CA ALA A 156 8.70 -27.17 0.17
C ALA A 156 10.11 -27.54 0.71
N VAL A 157 10.49 -27.04 1.88
CA VAL A 157 11.81 -27.25 2.51
C VAL A 157 11.77 -28.31 3.62
N ASN A 158 10.59 -28.76 4.06
CA ASN A 158 10.45 -29.83 5.07
C ASN A 158 10.46 -31.24 4.43
N THR A 159 10.69 -31.35 3.13
CA THR A 159 10.72 -32.61 2.36
C THR A 159 12.13 -33.09 1.98
N ASP A 160 13.19 -32.39 2.43
CA ASP A 160 14.60 -32.82 2.37
C ASP A 160 15.14 -33.04 3.80
#